data_AF-A0A2U2C4X9-F1
#
_entry.id   AF-A0A2U2C4X9-F1
#
_cell.length_a   1.000
_cell.length_b   1.000
_cell.length_c   1.000
_cell.angle_alpha   90.00
_cell.angle_beta   90.00
_cell.angle_gamma   90.00
#
_symmetry.space_group_name_H-M   'P 1'
#
loop_
_entity.id
_entity.type
_entity.pdbx_description
1 polymer ?
#
loop_
_entity_poly.entity_id
_entity_poly.type
_entity_poly.pdbx_seq_one_letter_code
_entity_poly.pdbx_strand_id
1 'polypeptide(L)'
;MADYDLEALSLPELKKMQKDIAKAISTFEARQKAEARTKVEAVAREMGYSLAELVGTEMKTTRVPGAAKYRHPKNPALTWSGRGRKPQWFVEALDAGNTASDLAIS
;
A
#
# COMPACT_ATOMS: atom_id res chain seq x y z
N MET A 1 -31.19 14.30 23.04
CA MET A 1 -30.09 13.51 23.63
C MET A 1 -30.75 12.44 24.47
N ALA A 2 -30.34 11.18 24.34
CA ALA A 2 -30.83 10.15 25.24
C ALA A 2 -30.20 10.43 26.61
N ASP A 3 -31.01 10.93 27.54
CA ASP A 3 -30.63 11.06 28.94
C ASP A 3 -30.63 9.64 29.51
N TYR A 4 -29.45 9.06 29.66
CA TYR A 4 -29.30 7.72 30.23
C TYR A 4 -29.28 7.86 31.75
N ASP A 5 -30.30 7.30 32.41
CA ASP A 5 -30.37 7.25 33.86
C ASP A 5 -29.28 6.28 34.41
N LEU A 6 -28.20 6.85 34.94
CA LEU A 6 -27.05 6.10 35.42
C LEU A 6 -27.27 5.50 36.81
N GLU A 7 -28.27 5.99 37.56
CA GLU A 7 -28.56 5.55 38.93
C GLU A 7 -29.42 4.28 38.94
N ALA A 8 -30.26 4.08 37.92
CA ALA A 8 -31.03 2.85 37.73
C ALA A 8 -30.21 1.67 37.17
N LEU A 9 -29.00 1.92 36.65
CA LEU A 9 -28.16 0.90 36.03
C LEU A 9 -27.33 0.14 37.06
N SER A 10 -27.23 -1.19 36.89
CA SER A 10 -26.38 -2.00 37.74
C SER A 10 -24.89 -1.83 37.40
N LEU A 11 -23.99 -2.09 38.36
CA LEU A 11 -22.53 -2.08 38.15
C LEU A 11 -22.04 -2.83 36.89
N PRO A 12 -22.53 -4.02 36.53
CA PRO A 12 -22.13 -4.69 35.29
C PRO A 12 -22.62 -3.95 34.02
N GLU A 13 -23.79 -3.31 34.07
CA GLU A 13 -24.32 -2.54 32.94
C GLU A 13 -23.55 -1.23 32.73
N LEU A 14 -23.21 -0.52 33.83
CA LEU A 14 -22.35 0.66 33.77
C LEU A 14 -20.97 0.33 33.17
N LYS A 15 -20.37 -0.80 33.56
CA LYS A 15 -19.10 -1.27 32.97
C LYS A 15 -19.23 -1.64 31.49
N LYS A 16 -20.36 -2.23 31.10
CA LYS A 16 -20.63 -2.55 29.68
C LYS A 16 -20.74 -1.25 28.87
N MET A 17 -21.53 -0.30 29.35
CA MET A 17 -21.73 0.98 28.69
C MET A 17 -20.42 1.79 28.58
N GLN A 18 -19.56 1.76 29.60
CA GLN A 18 -18.23 2.36 29.53
C GLN A 18 -17.41 1.78 28.36
N LYS A 19 -17.42 0.45 28.18
CA LYS A 19 -16.71 -0.20 27.07
C LYS A 19 -17.31 0.18 25.71
N ASP A 20 -18.64 0.19 25.60
CA ASP A 20 -19.33 0.57 24.37
C ASP A 20 -19.05 2.03 24.00
N ILE A 21 -19.06 2.95 24.98
CA ILE A 21 -18.70 4.35 24.79
C ILE A 21 -17.23 4.48 24.35
N ALA A 22 -16.30 3.79 25.02
CA ALA A 22 -14.89 3.83 24.65
C ALA A 22 -14.66 3.35 23.20
N LYS A 23 -15.38 2.30 22.78
CA LYS A 23 -15.35 1.79 21.41
C LYS A 23 -15.97 2.78 20.42
N ALA A 24 -17.09 3.40 20.77
CA ALA A 24 -17.76 4.40 19.95
C ALA A 24 -16.86 5.63 19.74
N ILE A 25 -16.24 6.14 20.81
CA ILE A 25 -15.27 7.24 20.76
C ILE A 25 -14.10 6.89 19.83
N SER A 26 -13.46 5.74 20.05
CA SER A 26 -12.33 5.30 19.24
C SER A 26 -12.69 5.18 17.75
N THR A 27 -13.88 4.65 17.45
CA THR A 27 -14.38 4.51 16.07
C THR A 27 -14.67 5.88 15.45
N PHE A 28 -15.27 6.79 16.21
CA PHE A 28 -15.57 8.15 15.77
C PHE A 28 -14.29 8.94 15.50
N GLU A 29 -13.31 8.87 16.40
CA GLU A 29 -12.01 9.50 16.21
C GLU A 29 -11.25 8.93 15.01
N ALA A 30 -11.29 7.60 14.81
CA ALA A 30 -10.70 6.97 13.64
C ALA A 30 -11.34 7.47 12.34
N ARG A 31 -12.67 7.55 12.30
CA ARG A 31 -13.43 8.09 11.15
C ARG A 31 -13.09 9.56 10.90
N GLN A 32 -13.06 10.40 11.94
CA GLN A 32 -12.68 11.81 11.83
C GLN A 32 -11.25 11.99 11.33
N LYS A 33 -10.30 11.21 11.86
CA LYS A 33 -8.90 11.24 11.40
C LYS A 33 -8.78 10.82 9.94
N ALA A 34 -9.53 9.79 9.52
CA ALA A 34 -9.55 9.36 8.13
C ALA A 34 -10.13 10.45 7.22
N GLU A 35 -11.26 11.07 7.60
CA GLU A 35 -11.86 12.15 6.83
C GLU A 35 -10.95 13.39 6.75
N ALA A 36 -10.30 13.76 7.86
CA ALA A 36 -9.32 14.85 7.89
C ALA A 36 -8.15 14.54 6.94
N ARG A 37 -7.62 13.30 6.95
CA ARG A 37 -6.57 12.87 6.02
C ARG A 37 -7.01 12.98 4.56
N THR A 38 -8.21 12.52 4.22
CA THR A 38 -8.75 12.62 2.87
C THR A 38 -8.89 14.08 2.42
N LYS A 39 -9.37 14.96 3.30
CA LYS A 39 -9.49 16.40 3.00
C LYS A 39 -8.13 17.04 2.77
N VAL A 40 -7.15 16.78 3.64
CA VAL A 40 -5.80 17.33 3.48
C VAL A 40 -5.12 16.74 2.23
N GLU A 41 -5.30 15.46 1.94
CA GLU A 41 -4.76 14.85 0.72
C GLU A 41 -5.39 15.42 -0.55
N ALA A 42 -6.71 15.68 -0.56
CA ALA A 42 -7.37 16.33 -1.68
C ALA A 42 -6.80 17.72 -1.94
N VAL A 43 -6.65 18.54 -0.89
CA VAL A 43 -6.07 19.89 -0.98
C VAL A 43 -4.61 19.83 -1.44
N ALA A 44 -3.81 18.91 -0.91
CA ALA A 44 -2.45 18.69 -1.36
C ALA A 44 -2.41 18.38 -2.87
N ARG A 45 -3.29 17.48 -3.32
CA ARG A 45 -3.39 17.05 -4.71
C ARG A 45 -3.81 18.18 -5.65
N GLU A 46 -4.72 19.06 -5.22
CA GLU A 46 -5.09 20.27 -5.97
C GLU A 46 -3.90 21.20 -6.18
N MET A 47 -3.01 21.28 -5.19
CA MET A 47 -1.77 22.06 -5.29
C MET A 47 -0.62 21.31 -5.98
N GLY A 48 -0.87 20.08 -6.47
CA GLY A 48 0.12 19.27 -7.17
C GLY A 48 1.12 18.53 -6.27
N TYR A 49 0.85 18.43 -4.97
CA TYR A 49 1.67 17.74 -3.98
C TYR A 49 0.97 16.50 -3.41
N SER A 50 1.72 15.51 -2.96
CA SER A 50 1.16 14.43 -2.13
C SER A 50 1.24 14.78 -0.64
N LEU A 51 0.31 14.25 0.16
CA LEU A 51 0.34 14.42 1.62
C LEU A 51 1.66 13.92 2.22
N ALA A 52 2.25 12.86 1.65
CA ALA A 52 3.53 12.30 2.08
C ALA A 52 4.70 13.28 1.89
N GLU A 53 4.69 14.06 0.80
CA GLU A 53 5.69 15.09 0.53
C GLU A 53 5.56 16.28 1.49
N LEU A 54 4.34 16.69 1.83
CA LEU A 54 4.09 17.82 2.73
C LEU A 54 4.40 17.50 4.21
N VAL A 55 4.21 16.26 4.63
CA VAL A 55 4.46 15.82 6.01
C VAL A 55 5.93 15.42 6.23
N GLY A 56 6.76 15.45 5.18
CA GLY A 56 8.18 15.07 5.26
C GLY A 56 8.41 13.59 5.50
N THR A 57 7.36 12.77 5.48
CA THR A 57 7.45 11.30 5.44
C THR A 57 7.55 10.83 4.00
N GLU A 58 8.65 11.19 3.36
CA GLU A 58 9.13 10.50 2.16
C GLU A 58 9.60 9.09 2.55
N MET A 59 8.66 8.22 2.94
CA MET A 59 8.89 6.79 2.80
C MET A 59 8.98 6.54 1.30
N LYS A 60 10.20 6.56 0.78
CA LYS A 60 10.54 6.01 -0.53
C LYS A 60 9.81 4.68 -0.63
N THR A 61 8.72 4.64 -1.39
CA THR A 61 8.10 3.38 -1.77
C THR A 61 9.20 2.62 -2.48
N THR A 62 9.78 1.66 -1.79
CA THR A 62 10.69 0.68 -2.38
C THR A 62 9.85 -0.04 -3.41
N ARG A 63 9.94 0.42 -4.66
CA ARG A 63 9.32 -0.24 -5.81
C ARG A 63 9.77 -1.70 -5.75
N VAL A 64 8.82 -2.59 -5.48
CA VAL A 64 9.06 -4.04 -5.52
C VAL A 64 9.71 -4.33 -6.88
N PRO A 65 10.94 -4.89 -6.92
CA PRO A 65 11.59 -5.20 -8.18
C PRO A 65 10.66 -6.13 -8.97
N GLY A 66 10.24 -5.69 -10.15
CA GLY A 66 9.28 -6.42 -10.96
C GLY A 66 9.78 -7.84 -11.22
N ALA A 67 8.90 -8.83 -11.07
CA ALA A 67 9.21 -10.23 -11.29
C ALA A 67 9.98 -10.42 -12.60
N ALA A 68 11.09 -11.15 -12.54
CA ALA A 68 11.89 -11.42 -13.71
C ALA A 68 11.10 -12.30 -14.70
N LYS A 69 10.90 -11.81 -15.92
CA LYS A 69 10.11 -12.48 -16.95
C LYS A 69 10.97 -13.39 -17.84
N TYR A 70 12.24 -13.06 -18.00
CA TYR A 70 13.19 -13.79 -18.85
C TYR A 70 14.48 -14.14 -18.09
N ARG A 71 15.07 -15.31 -18.36
CA ARG A 71 16.35 -15.80 -17.81
C ARG A 71 17.30 -16.18 -18.93
N HIS A 72 18.58 -15.91 -18.73
CA HIS A 72 19.61 -16.29 -19.67
C HIS A 72 19.82 -17.82 -19.68
N PRO A 73 19.96 -18.46 -20.86
CA PRO A 73 19.95 -19.92 -20.97
C PRO A 73 21.24 -20.56 -20.44
N LYS A 74 22.37 -19.83 -20.43
CA LYS A 74 23.66 -20.32 -19.90
C LYS A 74 23.99 -19.82 -18.50
N ASN A 75 23.29 -18.78 -18.00
CA ASN A 75 23.60 -18.16 -16.72
C ASN A 75 22.32 -17.78 -15.97
N PRO A 76 21.83 -18.63 -15.06
CA PRO A 76 20.55 -18.42 -14.40
C PRO A 76 20.52 -17.18 -13.48
N ALA A 77 21.67 -16.57 -13.17
CA ALA A 77 21.75 -15.33 -12.39
C ALA A 77 21.36 -14.08 -13.20
N LEU A 78 21.46 -14.14 -14.53
CA LEU A 78 21.06 -13.03 -15.40
C LEU A 78 19.59 -13.17 -15.75
N THR A 79 18.80 -12.23 -15.23
CA THR A 79 17.36 -12.20 -15.46
C THR A 79 16.90 -10.81 -15.88
N TRP A 80 15.80 -10.74 -16.61
CA TRP A 80 15.24 -9.51 -17.14
C TRP A 80 13.73 -9.49 -16.94
N SER A 81 13.20 -8.42 -16.34
CA SER A 81 11.77 -8.26 -16.06
C SER A 81 10.92 -8.00 -17.31
N GLY A 82 11.52 -7.90 -18.49
CA GLY A 82 10.83 -7.52 -19.72
C GLY A 82 10.43 -6.04 -19.77
N ARG A 83 10.82 -5.25 -18.76
CA ARG A 83 10.62 -3.80 -18.70
C ARG A 83 11.96 -3.09 -18.88
N GLY A 84 11.96 -2.01 -19.65
CA GLY A 84 13.15 -1.19 -19.90
C GLY A 84 14.05 -1.72 -21.02
N ARG A 85 15.32 -1.29 -21.02
CA ARG A 85 16.31 -1.65 -22.05
C ARG A 85 16.55 -3.16 -22.06
N LYS A 86 16.50 -3.76 -23.25
CA LYS A 86 16.85 -5.18 -23.46
C LYS A 86 18.32 -5.40 -23.09
N PRO A 87 18.65 -6.38 -22.23
CA PRO A 87 20.03 -6.70 -21.93
C PRO A 87 20.70 -7.38 -23.12
N GLN A 88 22.01 -7.22 -23.25
CA GLN A 88 22.78 -7.71 -24.39
C GLN A 88 22.59 -9.21 -24.62
N TRP A 89 22.62 -9.98 -23.54
CA TRP A 89 22.42 -11.43 -23.57
C TRP A 89 21.07 -11.86 -24.14
N PHE A 90 20.02 -11.04 -23.98
CA PHE A 90 18.69 -11.35 -24.53
C PHE A 90 18.67 -11.09 -26.04
N VAL A 91 19.38 -10.06 -26.51
CA VAL A 91 19.56 -9.80 -27.94
C VAL A 91 20.41 -10.90 -28.58
N GLU A 92 21.52 -11.28 -27.94
CA GLU A 92 22.40 -12.35 -28.41
C GLU A 92 21.69 -13.71 -28.44
N ALA A 93 20.85 -14.00 -27.44
CA ALA A 93 20.07 -15.24 -27.43
C ALA A 93 19.02 -15.28 -28.56
N LEU A 94 18.39 -14.14 -28.88
CA LEU A 94 17.49 -14.02 -30.02
C LEU A 94 18.22 -14.16 -31.37
N ASP A 95 19.42 -13.60 -31.49
CA ASP A 95 20.28 -13.72 -32.68
C ASP A 95 20.78 -15.15 -32.89
N ALA A 96 21.10 -15.85 -31.79
CA ALA A 96 21.46 -17.27 -31.79
C ALA A 96 20.28 -18.22 -32.10
N GLY A 97 19.09 -17.69 -32.42
CA GLY A 97 17.93 -18.47 -32.83
C GLY A 97 17.01 -18.92 -31.69
N ASN A 98 17.25 -18.50 -30.45
CA ASN A 98 16.31 -18.75 -29.36
C ASN A 98 15.13 -17.79 -29.47
N THR A 99 13.96 -18.24 -29.05
CA THR A 99 12.78 -17.37 -29.02
C THR A 99 12.63 -16.72 -27.65
N ALA A 100 11.97 -15.55 -27.59
CA ALA A 100 11.68 -14.90 -26.32
C ALA A 100 10.89 -15.81 -25.35
N SER A 101 10.11 -16.75 -25.87
CA SER A 101 9.36 -17.73 -25.08
C SER A 101 10.25 -18.79 -24.42
N ASP A 102 11.33 -19.22 -25.10
CA ASP A 102 12.30 -20.18 -24.53
C ASP A 102 13.05 -19.57 -23.33
N LEU A 103 13.30 -18.27 -23.40
CA LEU A 103 13.95 -17.52 -22.34
C LEU A 103 13.00 -17.12 -21.22
N ALA A 104 11.69 -17.33 -21.36
CA ALA A 104 10.70 -16.89 -20.37
C ALA A 104 10.69 -17.80 -19.13
N ILE A 105 10.58 -17.20 -17.94
CA ILE A 105 10.47 -17.91 -16.64
C ILE A 105 9.02 -17.90 -16.11
N SER A 106 8.09 -17.32 -16.86
CA SER A 106 6.66 -17.21 -16.49
C SER A 106 5.82 -18.27 -17.19
#